data_AF-A0A941NL67-F1
#
_entry.id   AF-A0A941NL67-F1
#
_cell.length_a   1.000
_cell.length_b   1.000
_cell.length_c   1.000
_cell.angle_alpha   90.00
_cell.angle_beta   90.00
_cell.angle_gamma   90.00
#
_symmetry.space_group_name_H-M   'P 1'
#
loop_
_entity.id
_entity.type
_entity.pdbx_description
1 polymer ?
#
loop_
_entity_poly.entity_id
_entity_poly.type
_entity_poly.pdbx_seq_one_letter_code
_entity_poly.pdbx_strand_id
1 'polypeptide(L)'
;MSTRYGKLRGLAEEGVYSFKGIPYGASTAGANRFLPPQPPTPWNDVRDATTFGNRAPQTDATGFMEEEVVALDRRAQSEDCLRLNIWTAGIDDG
;
A
#
# COMPACT_ATOMS: atom_id res chain seq x y z
N MET A 1 -6.09 2.61 13.99
CA MET A 1 -4.74 2.08 14.26
C MET A 1 -3.74 3.23 14.36
N SER A 2 -2.78 3.16 15.28
CA SER A 2 -1.67 4.11 15.39
C SER A 2 -0.37 3.47 14.90
N THR A 3 0.48 4.23 14.22
CA THR A 3 1.81 3.78 13.78
C THR A 3 2.86 4.79 14.23
N ARG A 4 4.15 4.42 14.17
CA ARG A 4 5.25 5.36 14.41
C ARG A 4 5.31 6.55 13.43
N TYR A 5 4.58 6.49 12.30
CA TYR A 5 4.57 7.52 11.27
C TYR A 5 3.27 8.34 11.23
N GLY A 6 2.25 7.96 12.01
CA GLY A 6 0.97 8.67 12.07
C GLY A 6 -0.22 7.74 12.29
N LYS A 7 -1.42 8.36 12.38
CA LYS A 7 -2.70 7.65 12.63
C LYS A 7 -3.36 7.22 11.33
N LEU A 8 -4.09 6.09 11.38
CA LEU A 8 -4.78 5.49 10.24
C LEU A 8 -6.27 5.27 10.53
N ARG A 9 -7.10 5.59 9.53
CA ARG A 9 -8.52 5.19 9.43
C ARG A 9 -8.64 3.98 8.50
N GLY A 10 -9.18 2.87 9.00
CA GLY A 10 -9.45 1.65 8.23
C GLY A 10 -10.94 1.35 8.11
N LEU A 11 -11.27 0.14 7.66
CA LEU A 11 -12.61 -0.43 7.64
C LEU A 11 -12.75 -1.51 8.72
N ALA A 12 -13.98 -1.72 9.20
CA ALA A 12 -14.34 -2.81 10.10
C ALA A 12 -15.55 -3.54 9.50
N GLU A 13 -15.35 -4.77 9.04
CA GLU A 13 -16.35 -5.57 8.33
C GLU A 13 -16.26 -7.02 8.84
N GLU A 14 -17.39 -7.62 9.22
CA GLU A 14 -17.49 -9.04 9.61
C GLU A 14 -16.48 -9.49 10.69
N GLY A 15 -16.18 -8.61 11.66
CA GLY A 15 -15.22 -8.91 12.74
C GLY A 15 -13.75 -8.81 12.34
N VAL A 16 -13.46 -8.32 11.13
CA VAL A 16 -12.10 -8.06 10.64
C VAL A 16 -11.91 -6.56 10.44
N TYR A 17 -10.82 -6.03 11.00
CA TYR A 17 -10.34 -4.69 10.72
C TYR A 17 -9.37 -4.73 9.55
N SER A 18 -9.58 -3.87 8.56
CA SER A 18 -8.67 -3.75 7.41
C SER A 18 -8.11 -2.34 7.24
N PHE A 19 -6.82 -2.27 6.93
CA PHE A 19 -6.11 -1.03 6.64
C PHE A 19 -5.27 -1.24 5.38
N LYS A 20 -5.54 -0.47 4.34
CA LYS A 20 -5.02 -0.68 2.99
C LYS A 20 -4.21 0.52 2.52
N GLY A 21 -3.23 0.30 1.65
CA GLY A 21 -2.42 1.36 1.04
C GLY A 21 -1.50 2.11 2.01
N ILE A 22 -1.11 1.50 3.14
CA ILE A 22 -0.29 2.14 4.18
C ILE A 22 1.16 2.30 3.66
N PRO A 23 1.80 3.48 3.78
CA PRO A 23 3.21 3.65 3.39
C PRO A 23 4.10 2.90 4.38
N TYR A 24 5.00 2.06 3.89
CA TYR A 24 6.07 1.50 4.71
C TYR A 24 7.47 1.96 4.27
N GLY A 25 7.55 2.66 3.14
CA GLY A 25 8.74 3.34 2.64
C GLY A 25 8.37 4.59 1.84
N ALA A 26 9.36 5.44 1.58
CA ALA A 26 9.24 6.55 0.64
C ALA A 26 9.20 6.06 -0.81
N SER A 27 8.90 6.96 -1.75
CA SER A 27 8.94 6.65 -3.18
C SER A 27 10.32 6.11 -3.59
N THR A 28 10.33 5.07 -4.43
CA THR A 28 11.53 4.50 -5.02
C THR A 28 11.99 5.25 -6.27
N ALA A 29 11.29 6.32 -6.66
CA ALA A 29 11.60 7.10 -7.86
C ALA A 29 12.81 8.02 -7.66
N GLY A 30 13.31 8.57 -8.77
CA GLY A 30 14.31 9.64 -8.75
C GLY A 30 15.61 9.23 -8.07
N ALA A 31 16.05 10.01 -7.09
CA ALA A 31 17.30 9.76 -6.37
C ALA A 31 17.31 8.47 -5.54
N ASN A 32 16.15 7.89 -5.24
CA ASN A 32 16.02 6.65 -4.47
C ASN A 32 16.03 5.40 -5.35
N ARG A 33 16.07 5.54 -6.69
CA ARG A 33 15.96 4.42 -7.60
C ARG A 33 17.17 3.50 -7.49
N PHE A 34 16.91 2.20 -7.35
CA PHE A 34 17.93 1.16 -7.15
C PHE A 34 18.77 1.31 -5.88
N LEU A 35 18.25 2.02 -4.87
CA LEU A 35 18.86 2.14 -3.55
C LEU A 35 18.02 1.44 -2.48
N PRO A 36 18.58 1.19 -1.29
CA PRO A 36 17.81 0.71 -0.15
C PRO A 36 16.61 1.62 0.16
N PRO A 37 15.46 1.04 0.60
CA PRO A 37 14.25 1.80 0.86
C PRO A 37 14.46 2.84 1.97
N GLN A 38 13.97 4.05 1.74
CA GLN A 38 13.97 5.12 2.73
C GLN A 38 12.68 5.07 3.57
N PRO A 39 12.70 5.52 4.84
CA PRO A 39 11.50 5.59 5.66
C PRO A 39 10.46 6.52 5.02
N PRO A 40 9.15 6.26 5.19
CA PRO A 40 8.12 7.14 4.70
C PRO A 40 8.10 8.45 5.49
N THR A 41 7.67 9.54 4.84
CA THR A 41 7.42 10.81 5.53
C THR A 41 6.28 10.63 6.54
N PRO A 42 6.48 11.00 7.83
CA PRO A 42 5.40 11.01 8.81
C PRO A 42 4.28 11.96 8.41
N TRP A 43 3.08 11.71 8.90
CA TRP A 43 1.91 12.55 8.67
C TRP A 43 1.23 12.90 10.01
N ASN A 44 0.72 14.13 10.12
CA ASN A 44 0.16 14.64 11.36
C ASN A 44 -1.33 14.30 11.53
N ASP A 45 -2.08 14.32 10.42
CA ASP A 45 -3.52 14.07 10.43
C ASP A 45 -3.85 12.56 10.42
N VAL A 46 -5.14 12.22 10.39
CA VAL A 46 -5.54 10.82 10.19
C VAL A 46 -5.50 10.51 8.69
N ARG A 47 -4.63 9.58 8.29
CA ARG A 47 -4.55 9.11 6.90
C ARG A 47 -5.64 8.09 6.61
N ASP A 48 -6.30 8.23 5.47
CA ASP A 48 -7.26 7.25 4.98
C ASP A 48 -6.53 6.00 4.48
N ALA A 49 -6.90 4.84 5.02
CA ALA A 49 -6.37 3.52 4.69
C ALA A 49 -7.52 2.56 4.37
N THR A 50 -8.57 3.04 3.70
CA THR A 50 -9.72 2.21 3.27
C THR A 50 -9.55 1.63 1.86
N THR A 51 -8.62 2.17 1.06
CA THR A 51 -8.36 1.77 -0.32
C THR A 51 -6.94 1.26 -0.54
N PHE A 52 -6.74 0.38 -1.53
CA PHE A 52 -5.41 -0.04 -1.94
C PHE A 52 -4.58 1.13 -2.49
N GLY A 53 -3.26 1.08 -2.28
CA GLY A 53 -2.32 2.00 -2.90
C GLY A 53 -1.87 1.54 -4.28
N ASN A 54 -0.97 2.33 -4.89
CA ASN A 54 -0.35 2.01 -6.18
C ASN A 54 0.43 0.69 -6.12
N ARG A 55 0.42 -0.05 -7.22
CA ARG A 55 1.28 -1.22 -7.43
C ARG A 55 2.62 -0.81 -8.03
N ALA A 56 3.63 -1.66 -7.84
CA ALA A 56 4.93 -1.44 -8.44
C ALA A 56 4.85 -1.46 -9.98
N PRO A 57 5.77 -0.79 -10.69
CA PRO A 57 5.87 -0.92 -12.13
C PRO A 57 6.13 -2.38 -12.50
N GLN A 58 5.25 -2.94 -13.30
CA GLN A 58 5.37 -4.23 -13.94
C GLN A 58 5.35 -3.98 -15.45
N THR A 59 6.23 -4.65 -16.18
CA THR A 59 6.10 -4.70 -17.63
C THR A 59 4.76 -5.34 -17.94
N ASP A 60 3.89 -4.64 -18.68
CA ASP A 60 2.65 -5.25 -19.13
C ASP A 60 3.05 -6.49 -19.94
N ALA A 61 2.59 -7.66 -19.50
CA ALA A 61 2.90 -8.93 -20.13
C ALA A 61 2.10 -9.10 -21.43
N THR A 62 2.09 -8.07 -22.28
CA THR A 62 1.44 -8.09 -23.59
C THR A 62 2.08 -9.20 -24.41
N GLY A 63 1.41 -10.36 -24.47
CA GLY A 63 1.86 -11.57 -25.15
C GLY A 63 2.15 -12.79 -24.25
N PHE A 64 2.24 -12.65 -22.92
CA PHE A 64 2.55 -13.77 -22.00
C PHE A 64 1.48 -14.03 -20.93
N MET A 65 0.57 -13.09 -20.70
CA MET A 65 -0.54 -13.28 -19.76
C MET A 65 -1.86 -13.03 -20.46
N GLU A 66 -2.85 -13.88 -20.16
CA GLU A 66 -4.22 -13.68 -20.64
C GLU A 66 -4.77 -12.34 -20.16
N GLU A 67 -5.53 -11.67 -21.02
CA GLU A 67 -6.13 -10.36 -20.74
C GLU A 67 -6.96 -10.36 -19.45
N GLU A 68 -7.61 -11.48 -19.15
CA GLU A 68 -8.37 -11.68 -17.92
C GLU A 68 -7.48 -11.61 -16.67
N VAL A 69 -6.27 -12.16 -16.74
CA VAL A 69 -5.30 -12.11 -15.63
C VAL A 69 -4.74 -10.70 -15.44
N VAL A 70 -4.49 -9.98 -16.53
CA VAL A 70 -4.11 -8.56 -16.49
C VAL A 70 -5.24 -7.71 -15.88
N ALA A 71 -6.50 -8.07 -16.17
CA ALA A 71 -7.66 -7.37 -15.65
C ALA A 71 -7.92 -7.59 -14.13
N LEU A 72 -7.31 -8.61 -13.51
CA LEU A 72 -7.47 -8.88 -12.06
C LEU A 72 -6.89 -7.78 -11.18
N ASP A 73 -5.95 -6.97 -11.69
CA ASP A 73 -5.35 -5.88 -10.93
C ASP A 73 -5.10 -4.64 -11.80
N ARG A 74 -6.14 -3.82 -11.93
CA ARG A 74 -6.12 -2.53 -12.66
C ARG A 74 -5.65 -1.35 -11.81
N ARG A 75 -5.05 -1.58 -10.64
CA ARG A 75 -4.54 -0.47 -9.80
C ARG A 75 -3.46 0.29 -10.56
N ALA A 76 -3.37 1.59 -10.33
CA ALA A 76 -2.34 2.42 -10.94
C ALA A 76 -0.94 1.90 -10.59
N GLN A 77 -0.07 1.79 -11.60
CA GLN A 77 1.34 1.49 -11.40
C GLN A 77 2.11 2.78 -11.10
N SER A 78 3.07 2.73 -10.17
CA SER A 78 3.89 3.89 -9.80
C SER A 78 5.17 3.44 -9.10
N GLU A 79 6.26 4.22 -9.18
CA GLU A 79 7.42 4.03 -8.30
C GLU A 79 7.15 4.51 -6.86
N ASP A 80 6.00 5.13 -6.57
CA ASP A 80 5.48 5.31 -5.22
C ASP A 80 4.59 4.12 -4.78
N CYS A 81 5.20 2.93 -4.74
CA CYS A 81 4.52 1.64 -4.57
C CYS A 81 4.84 0.88 -3.28
N LEU A 82 5.65 1.44 -2.37
CA LEU A 82 5.95 0.79 -1.08
C LEU A 82 4.74 0.91 -0.12
N ARG A 83 3.71 0.11 -0.43
CA ARG A 83 2.41 0.09 0.22
C ARG A 83 2.15 -1.29 0.82
N LEU A 84 1.62 -1.34 2.05
CA LEU A 84 1.17 -2.57 2.68
C LEU A 84 -0.32 -2.50 3.02
N ASN A 85 -0.90 -3.67 3.23
CA ASN A 85 -2.28 -3.84 3.66
C ASN A 85 -2.29 -4.80 4.87
N ILE A 86 -3.12 -4.50 5.86
CA ILE A 86 -3.25 -5.25 7.11
C ILE A 86 -4.70 -5.69 7.25
N TRP A 87 -4.90 -6.95 7.63
CA TRP A 87 -6.16 -7.49 8.11
C TRP A 87 -5.90 -8.11 9.48
N THR A 88 -6.71 -7.74 10.46
CA THR A 88 -6.55 -8.19 11.85
C THR A 88 -7.90 -8.34 12.53
N ALA A 89 -8.00 -9.25 13.51
CA ALA A 89 -9.19 -9.41 14.34
C ALA A 89 -9.26 -8.37 15.49
N GLY A 90 -8.15 -7.68 15.78
CA GLY A 90 -8.05 -6.70 16.87
C GLY A 90 -7.12 -5.54 16.50
N ILE A 91 -7.32 -4.38 17.15
CA ILE A 91 -6.55 -3.15 16.87
C ILE A 91 -5.62 -2.73 18.01
N ASP A 92 -5.58 -3.51 19.10
CA ASP A 92 -4.78 -3.30 20.32
C ASP A 92 -4.51 -4.66 21.01
N ASP A 93 -4.30 -5.74 20.24
CA ASP A 93 -4.24 -7.12 20.73
C ASP A 93 -2.87 -7.62 21.20
N GLY A 94 -1.83 -6.76 21.18
CA GLY A 94 -0.59 -6.91 21.95
C GLY A 94 0.19 -8.20 21.75
#